data_AF-A0A9W7MNW1-F1
#
_entry.id   AF-A0A9W7MNW1-F1
#
_cell.length_a   1.000
_cell.length_b   1.000
_cell.length_c   1.000
_cell.angle_alpha   90.00
_cell.angle_beta   90.00
_cell.angle_gamma   90.00
#
_symmetry.space_group_name_H-M   'P 1'
#
loop_
_entity.id
_entity.type
_entity.pdbx_description
1 polymer ?
#
loop_
_entity_poly.entity_id
_entity_poly.type
_entity_poly.pdbx_seq_one_letter_code
_entity_poly.pdbx_strand_id
1 'polypeptide(L)'
;MQQPNLQHNKQHLTVFNIGKKKKMEKFWLLAFILWQIIPAQAAAVTVGGGVGINIGNAGGGGGGGVWVGGGINNNNPTPSSLVTAYTALQAWKSAITDDPMGILKTWVGPDVCAYKGVFCAGSQGAMGPFVAAIDLNHANLQGTLVKELAFLTDISILHLNSNRFSGTIPDTLKDVSSLQELDLSNNRFSGPFPAVVLYMPNLVYLDLRFNSFSGLIPADLFNKRLDAIFLNNNLFEGELPQNLGNSPASVINLANNKFSGNIPVSFGLASSKLKEILLLNNQLTGCIPEGVGLFSEMQVFDVSRNSLMGHLPDTISCLSDIEVLNLAHNKLSGALPDLVCSLRSLMNLTVAYNFFSGFSQECSKQFAGFDFSLNCIPGRDMQRPQPECSVIPGGGLSCLRIPSAQPLVCGALVGNLVLNVSSTSP
;
A
#
# COMPACT_ATOMS: atom_id res chain seq x y z
N MET A 1 32.39 49.43 0.72
CA MET A 1 30.96 49.56 1.06
C MET A 1 30.20 49.79 -0.23
N GLN A 2 29.62 48.74 -0.79
CA GLN A 2 28.72 48.75 -1.95
C GLN A 2 28.11 47.34 -2.03
N GLN A 3 26.78 47.25 -2.08
CA GLN A 3 26.04 46.05 -2.49
C GLN A 3 26.35 45.71 -3.95
N PRO A 4 26.10 44.46 -4.38
CA PRO A 4 25.02 44.32 -5.36
C PRO A 4 24.14 43.05 -5.25
N ASN A 5 22.85 43.27 -5.51
CA ASN A 5 21.90 42.51 -6.34
C ASN A 5 21.73 40.99 -6.17
N LEU A 6 20.56 40.62 -5.62
CA LEU A 6 19.89 39.35 -5.93
C LEU A 6 19.23 39.45 -7.31
N GLN A 7 19.68 38.61 -8.24
CA GLN A 7 18.99 38.31 -9.49
C GLN A 7 18.12 37.06 -9.32
N HIS A 8 16.87 37.18 -9.77
CA HIS A 8 15.88 36.12 -9.92
C HIS A 8 16.43 34.92 -10.70
N ASN A 9 16.31 33.72 -10.13
CA ASN A 9 16.52 32.48 -10.85
C ASN A 9 15.17 31.84 -11.15
N LYS A 10 14.73 31.92 -12.42
CA LYS A 10 13.58 31.19 -12.97
C LYS A 10 13.91 29.69 -12.97
N GLN A 11 13.17 28.89 -12.21
CA GLN A 11 13.27 27.44 -12.30
C GLN A 11 12.46 26.94 -13.49
N HIS A 12 13.15 26.65 -14.60
CA HIS A 12 12.65 25.78 -15.64
C HIS A 12 12.74 24.33 -15.14
N LEU A 13 11.61 23.67 -14.89
CA LEU A 13 11.60 22.23 -14.68
C LEU A 13 11.86 21.53 -16.02
N THR A 14 13.05 20.96 -16.14
CA THR A 14 13.36 19.96 -17.16
C THR A 14 12.62 18.68 -16.80
N VAL A 15 11.84 18.18 -17.77
CA VAL A 15 11.23 16.85 -17.86
C VAL A 15 11.90 15.83 -16.93
N PHE A 16 11.19 15.42 -15.87
CA PHE A 16 11.60 14.29 -15.02
C PHE A 16 11.59 13.03 -15.86
N ASN A 17 12.76 12.70 -16.39
CA ASN A 17 12.99 11.57 -17.26
C ASN A 17 12.85 10.24 -16.48
N ILE A 18 12.37 9.23 -17.19
CA ILE A 18 11.94 7.87 -16.79
C ILE A 18 13.11 6.99 -16.26
N GLY A 19 14.21 7.60 -15.82
CA GLY A 19 15.45 6.94 -15.37
C GLY A 19 15.56 6.66 -13.85
N LYS A 20 14.55 6.97 -13.03
CA LYS A 20 14.59 6.80 -11.56
C LYS A 20 14.25 5.40 -11.04
N LYS A 21 14.07 4.40 -11.90
CA LYS A 21 13.70 3.03 -11.46
C LYS A 21 14.69 2.41 -10.47
N LYS A 22 16.01 2.64 -10.63
CA LYS A 22 17.03 2.07 -9.73
C LYS A 22 17.21 2.78 -8.38
N LYS A 23 16.67 3.99 -8.19
CA LYS A 23 16.88 4.78 -6.96
C LYS A 23 15.70 4.70 -5.99
N MET A 24 14.51 4.32 -6.47
CA MET A 24 13.35 4.05 -5.61
C MET A 24 13.43 2.69 -4.90
N GLU A 25 14.06 1.68 -5.49
CA GLU A 25 14.20 0.34 -4.89
C GLU A 25 14.95 0.34 -3.54
N LYS A 26 15.89 1.27 -3.32
CA LYS A 26 16.62 1.39 -2.04
C LYS A 26 15.93 2.29 -1.00
N PHE A 27 14.90 3.05 -1.39
CA PHE A 27 14.28 4.04 -0.51
C PHE A 27 13.27 3.38 0.45
N TRP A 28 12.61 2.30 0.02
CA TRP A 28 11.65 1.54 0.82
C TRP A 28 12.31 0.74 1.95
N LEU A 29 13.42 0.07 1.66
CA LEU A 29 14.27 -0.62 2.66
C LEU A 29 14.77 0.29 3.80
N LEU A 30 15.15 1.53 3.49
CA LEU A 30 15.58 2.50 4.51
C LEU A 30 14.40 3.04 5.34
N ALA A 31 13.25 3.29 4.71
CA ALA A 31 12.03 3.65 5.45
C ALA A 31 11.56 2.52 6.38
N PHE A 32 11.77 1.26 5.99
CA PHE A 32 11.45 0.08 6.78
C PHE A 32 12.37 -0.10 8.01
N ILE A 33 13.68 0.09 7.87
CA ILE A 33 14.63 0.02 8.99
C ILE A 33 14.38 1.16 10.01
N LEU A 34 14.03 2.35 9.52
CA LEU A 34 13.75 3.52 10.38
C LEU A 34 12.41 3.43 11.12
N TRP A 35 11.46 2.60 10.68
CA TRP A 35 10.12 2.52 11.30
C TRP A 35 10.02 1.52 12.48
N GLN A 36 11.03 0.69 12.71
CA GLN A 36 11.08 -0.27 13.82
C GLN A 36 11.28 0.38 15.22
N ILE A 37 11.38 1.71 15.33
CA ILE A 37 11.77 2.41 16.59
C ILE A 37 10.68 3.37 17.12
N ILE A 38 9.40 3.24 16.75
CA ILE A 38 8.35 4.08 17.34
C ILE A 38 7.26 3.23 18.00
N PRO A 39 7.15 3.21 19.35
CA PRO A 39 5.97 2.67 20.01
C PRO A 39 4.76 3.58 19.73
N ALA A 40 3.73 3.02 19.10
CA ALA A 40 2.46 3.71 18.91
C ALA A 40 1.74 3.87 20.26
N GLN A 41 1.66 5.09 20.78
CA GLN A 41 0.76 5.43 21.87
C GLN A 41 -0.65 5.64 21.31
N ALA A 42 -1.55 4.73 21.68
CA ALA A 42 -2.98 4.85 21.41
C ALA A 42 -3.59 5.92 22.34
N ALA A 43 -4.14 6.99 21.78
CA ALA A 43 -5.05 7.87 22.49
C ALA A 43 -6.49 7.41 22.21
N ALA A 44 -7.12 6.79 23.21
CA ALA A 44 -8.53 6.46 23.20
C ALA A 44 -9.37 7.75 23.35
N VAL A 45 -10.33 7.98 22.45
CA VAL A 45 -11.35 9.02 22.62
C VAL A 45 -12.68 8.34 22.91
N THR A 46 -13.16 8.55 24.13
CA THR A 46 -14.49 8.19 24.62
C THR A 46 -15.58 9.00 23.91
N VAL A 47 -16.58 8.33 23.36
CA VAL A 47 -17.79 8.96 22.80
C VAL A 47 -18.86 9.02 23.90
N GLY A 48 -19.15 10.23 24.38
CA GLY A 48 -20.31 10.53 25.23
C GLY A 48 -21.53 10.86 24.37
N GLY A 49 -22.65 10.19 24.63
CA GLY A 49 -23.90 10.37 23.92
C GLY A 49 -24.59 11.71 24.19
N GLY A 50 -25.40 12.14 23.22
CA GLY A 50 -26.31 13.27 23.34
C GLY A 50 -27.49 13.08 22.38
N VAL A 51 -28.66 12.84 22.94
CA VAL A 51 -29.96 12.78 22.27
C VAL A 51 -30.43 14.21 21.99
N GLY A 52 -30.92 14.47 20.79
CA GLY A 52 -31.56 15.73 20.42
C GLY A 52 -32.66 15.50 19.38
N ILE A 53 -33.92 15.49 19.86
CA ILE A 53 -35.14 15.52 19.05
C ILE A 53 -35.37 16.96 18.62
N ASN A 54 -35.71 17.21 17.35
CA ASN A 54 -36.60 18.31 17.01
C ASN A 54 -37.39 18.06 15.71
N ILE A 55 -38.68 18.37 15.83
CA ILE A 55 -39.74 18.33 14.82
C ILE A 55 -39.92 19.76 14.30
N GLY A 56 -40.09 19.95 12.99
CA GLY A 56 -40.48 21.22 12.39
C GLY A 56 -40.82 21.08 10.91
N ASN A 57 -42.00 21.54 10.54
CA ASN A 57 -42.75 21.22 9.32
C ASN A 57 -42.68 22.35 8.26
N ALA A 58 -43.05 21.99 7.01
CA ALA A 58 -43.72 22.80 5.97
C ALA A 58 -42.94 23.63 4.91
N GLY A 59 -43.42 23.49 3.66
CA GLY A 59 -43.28 24.41 2.50
C GLY A 59 -42.24 23.94 1.46
N GLY A 60 -42.54 23.59 0.20
CA GLY A 60 -43.54 24.09 -0.72
C GLY A 60 -42.85 25.00 -1.76
N GLY A 61 -42.75 24.59 -3.02
CA GLY A 61 -42.31 25.47 -4.11
C GLY A 61 -41.55 24.78 -5.24
N GLY A 62 -42.27 24.45 -6.32
CA GLY A 62 -41.66 24.07 -7.60
C GLY A 62 -41.07 25.28 -8.32
N GLY A 63 -40.10 25.02 -9.19
CA GLY A 63 -39.51 26.01 -10.07
C GLY A 63 -38.87 25.33 -11.28
N GLY A 64 -39.70 25.05 -12.29
CA GLY A 64 -39.24 24.66 -13.61
C GLY A 64 -38.52 25.82 -14.28
N GLY A 65 -37.23 25.64 -14.57
CA GLY A 65 -36.45 26.53 -15.42
C GLY A 65 -36.72 26.22 -16.90
N VAL A 66 -37.30 27.20 -17.58
CA VAL A 66 -37.60 27.23 -19.01
C VAL A 66 -36.31 27.16 -19.82
N TRP A 67 -36.24 26.20 -20.74
CA TRP A 67 -35.23 26.10 -21.79
C TRP A 67 -35.47 27.17 -22.84
N VAL A 68 -34.57 28.16 -22.94
CA VAL A 68 -34.52 29.07 -24.08
C VAL A 68 -33.55 28.46 -25.10
N GLY A 69 -34.10 27.95 -26.20
CA GLY A 69 -33.34 27.44 -27.33
C GLY A 69 -32.53 28.55 -28.00
N GLY A 70 -31.21 28.43 -27.94
CA GLY A 70 -30.25 29.21 -28.73
C GLY A 70 -29.60 28.32 -29.78
N GLY A 71 -29.70 28.73 -31.04
CA GLY A 71 -29.31 27.98 -32.22
C GLY A 71 -27.85 27.52 -32.29
N ILE A 72 -27.67 26.47 -33.09
CA ILE A 72 -26.43 25.80 -33.43
C ILE A 72 -25.53 26.77 -34.20
N ASN A 73 -24.49 27.28 -33.54
CA ASN A 73 -23.27 27.73 -34.22
C ASN A 73 -22.12 26.89 -33.66
N ASN A 74 -21.77 25.84 -34.40
CA ASN A 74 -20.56 25.05 -34.22
C ASN A 74 -19.35 25.96 -34.49
N ASN A 75 -18.78 26.53 -33.43
CA ASN A 75 -17.39 26.95 -33.28
C ASN A 75 -17.16 27.44 -31.85
N ASN A 76 -17.62 26.67 -30.85
CA ASN A 76 -17.19 26.93 -29.48
C ASN A 76 -15.79 26.30 -29.34
N PRO A 77 -14.72 27.09 -29.16
CA PRO A 77 -13.42 26.52 -28.87
C PRO A 77 -13.58 25.65 -27.61
N THR A 78 -13.13 24.40 -27.66
CA THR A 78 -13.00 23.57 -26.47
C THR A 78 -12.33 24.42 -25.39
N PRO A 79 -12.93 24.58 -24.19
CA PRO A 79 -12.33 25.39 -23.14
C PRO A 79 -10.89 24.95 -22.92
N SER A 80 -9.94 25.88 -22.85
CA SER A 80 -8.54 25.54 -22.59
C SER A 80 -8.43 24.70 -21.31
N SER A 81 -7.53 23.71 -21.27
CA SER A 81 -7.32 22.81 -20.11
C SER A 81 -7.18 23.55 -18.77
N LEU A 82 -6.64 24.79 -18.76
CA LEU A 82 -6.56 25.60 -17.54
C LEU A 82 -7.89 26.18 -17.05
N VAL A 83 -8.88 26.40 -17.92
CA VAL A 83 -10.21 26.93 -17.52
C VAL A 83 -11.02 25.83 -16.83
N THR A 84 -10.96 24.60 -17.34
CA THR A 84 -11.55 23.43 -16.68
C THR A 84 -10.83 23.14 -15.37
N ALA A 85 -9.49 23.24 -15.34
CA ALA A 85 -8.72 23.12 -14.10
C ALA A 85 -9.08 24.19 -13.07
N TYR A 86 -9.25 25.45 -13.49
CA TYR A 86 -9.70 26.52 -12.60
C TYR A 86 -11.05 26.16 -11.96
N THR A 87 -11.99 25.66 -12.76
CA THR A 87 -13.32 25.26 -12.29
C THR A 87 -13.22 24.14 -11.24
N ALA A 88 -12.41 23.11 -11.52
CA ALA A 88 -12.14 22.02 -10.59
C ALA A 88 -11.53 22.51 -9.27
N LEU A 89 -10.49 23.33 -9.35
CA LEU A 89 -9.74 23.81 -8.20
C LEU A 89 -10.55 24.78 -7.34
N GLN A 90 -11.40 25.62 -7.93
CA GLN A 90 -12.30 26.47 -7.16
C GLN A 90 -13.42 25.68 -6.49
N ALA A 91 -14.00 24.70 -7.19
CA ALA A 91 -14.97 23.79 -6.58
C ALA A 91 -14.35 23.03 -5.39
N TRP A 92 -13.12 22.51 -5.57
CA TRP A 92 -12.45 21.80 -4.49
C TRP A 92 -12.04 22.72 -3.34
N LYS A 93 -11.53 23.92 -3.63
CA LYS A 93 -11.26 24.96 -2.62
C LYS A 93 -12.50 25.25 -1.77
N SER A 94 -13.70 25.28 -2.37
CA SER A 94 -14.95 25.50 -1.63
C SER A 94 -15.34 24.34 -0.69
N ALA A 95 -14.85 23.13 -0.96
CA ALA A 95 -15.04 21.95 -0.12
C ALA A 95 -13.95 21.80 0.96
N ILE A 96 -12.92 22.65 0.95
CA ILE A 96 -11.90 22.69 2.00
C ILE A 96 -12.36 23.68 3.07
N THR A 97 -12.59 23.17 4.27
CA THR A 97 -13.18 23.89 5.40
C THR A 97 -12.15 24.46 6.37
N ASP A 98 -10.92 23.95 6.37
CA ASP A 98 -9.81 24.46 7.20
C ASP A 98 -8.48 24.42 6.43
N ASP A 99 -7.75 25.54 6.44
CA ASP A 99 -6.43 25.72 5.81
C ASP A 99 -5.49 26.47 6.77
N PRO A 100 -4.91 25.77 7.78
CA PRO A 100 -4.09 26.41 8.81
C PRO A 100 -2.82 27.07 8.27
N MET A 101 -2.30 26.57 7.16
CA MET A 101 -1.06 27.05 6.54
C MET A 101 -1.31 28.15 5.50
N GLY A 102 -2.58 28.47 5.20
CA GLY A 102 -2.96 29.49 4.22
C GLY A 102 -2.49 29.17 2.80
N ILE A 103 -2.34 27.89 2.45
CA ILE A 103 -1.86 27.45 1.13
C ILE A 103 -2.83 27.90 0.03
N LEU A 104 -4.13 27.81 0.30
CA LEU A 104 -5.20 28.14 -0.65
C LEU A 104 -5.40 29.65 -0.84
N LYS A 105 -4.66 30.50 -0.10
CA LYS A 105 -4.65 31.95 -0.35
C LYS A 105 -4.14 32.30 -1.75
N THR A 106 -3.27 31.47 -2.31
CA THR A 106 -2.75 31.62 -3.68
C THR A 106 -3.73 31.15 -4.75
N TRP A 107 -4.79 30.43 -4.37
CA TRP A 107 -5.76 29.84 -5.30
C TRP A 107 -6.83 30.87 -5.70
N VAL A 108 -6.41 31.97 -6.34
CA VAL A 108 -7.27 33.07 -6.75
C VAL A 108 -6.88 33.52 -8.17
N GLY A 109 -7.89 33.77 -9.01
CA GLY A 109 -7.70 34.25 -10.37
C GLY A 109 -7.41 33.14 -11.39
N PRO A 110 -7.30 33.47 -12.68
CA PRO A 110 -7.24 32.48 -13.76
C PRO A 110 -5.89 31.76 -13.89
N ASP A 111 -4.82 32.26 -13.27
CA ASP A 111 -3.49 31.68 -13.35
C ASP A 111 -3.33 30.50 -12.36
N VAL A 112 -3.96 29.38 -12.69
CA VAL A 112 -3.93 28.15 -11.88
C VAL A 112 -2.52 27.58 -11.68
N CYS A 113 -1.57 27.92 -12.56
CA CYS A 113 -0.20 27.45 -12.45
C CYS A 113 0.60 28.22 -11.38
N ALA A 114 0.10 29.37 -10.92
CA ALA A 114 0.65 30.10 -9.78
C ALA A 114 0.13 29.60 -8.42
N TYR A 115 -0.83 28.66 -8.43
CA TYR A 115 -1.43 28.14 -7.20
C TYR A 115 -0.40 27.26 -6.47
N LYS A 116 -0.21 27.53 -5.18
CA LYS A 116 0.70 26.73 -4.35
C LYS A 116 0.19 25.28 -4.29
N GLY A 117 1.09 24.34 -4.61
CA GLY A 117 0.80 22.91 -4.68
C GLY A 117 0.22 22.44 -6.03
N VAL A 118 0.02 23.33 -7.00
CA VAL A 118 -0.38 22.99 -8.36
C VAL A 118 0.83 23.12 -9.28
N PHE A 119 1.09 22.10 -10.09
CA PHE A 119 2.23 22.06 -11.00
C PHE A 119 1.73 21.83 -12.43
N CYS A 120 2.03 22.79 -13.30
CA CYS A 120 1.69 22.70 -14.72
C CYS A 120 2.85 22.15 -15.55
N ALA A 121 2.50 21.49 -16.66
CA ALA A 121 3.44 21.07 -17.69
C ALA A 121 3.01 21.57 -19.08
N GLY A 122 3.91 21.42 -20.05
CA GLY A 122 3.75 21.94 -21.40
C GLY A 122 4.28 23.36 -21.57
N SER A 123 5.00 23.62 -22.67
CA SER A 123 5.42 24.96 -23.09
C SER A 123 4.88 25.26 -24.48
N GLN A 124 4.50 26.52 -24.72
CA GLN A 124 4.06 27.14 -25.99
C GLN A 124 4.05 26.23 -27.23
N GLY A 125 3.08 25.32 -27.25
CA GLY A 125 2.74 24.46 -28.38
C GLY A 125 1.21 24.46 -28.55
N ALA A 126 0.70 23.74 -29.55
CA ALA A 126 -0.70 23.80 -29.98
C ALA A 126 -1.75 23.49 -28.88
N MET A 127 -1.36 22.86 -27.77
CA MET A 127 -2.27 22.47 -26.67
C MET A 127 -2.22 23.39 -25.43
N GLY A 128 -1.30 24.36 -25.36
CA GLY A 128 -1.14 25.22 -24.18
C GLY A 128 -0.67 24.48 -22.91
N PRO A 129 -0.46 25.20 -21.79
CA PRO A 129 -0.16 24.59 -20.50
C PRO A 129 -1.36 23.84 -19.93
N PHE A 130 -1.10 22.78 -19.15
CA PHE A 130 -2.11 22.00 -18.44
C PHE A 130 -1.62 21.66 -17.02
N VAL A 131 -2.54 21.32 -16.10
CA VAL A 131 -2.19 20.89 -14.74
C VAL A 131 -1.74 19.43 -14.78
N ALA A 132 -0.46 19.19 -14.51
CA ALA A 132 0.15 17.86 -14.55
C ALA A 132 0.19 17.19 -13.17
N ALA A 133 0.32 17.96 -12.09
CA ALA A 133 0.36 17.41 -10.75
C ALA A 133 -0.26 18.36 -9.72
N ILE A 134 -0.82 17.76 -8.67
CA ILE A 134 -1.18 18.43 -7.43
C ILE A 134 -0.43 17.73 -6.30
N ASP A 135 0.38 18.48 -5.56
CA ASP A 135 1.05 18.03 -4.34
C ASP A 135 0.72 19.01 -3.21
N LEU A 136 -0.09 18.52 -2.27
CA LEU A 136 -0.49 19.21 -1.05
C LEU A 136 -0.05 18.41 0.18
N ASN A 137 1.05 17.67 0.08
CA ASN A 137 1.59 16.89 1.19
C ASN A 137 1.87 17.80 2.41
N HIS A 138 1.51 17.31 3.61
CA HIS A 138 1.72 17.99 4.89
C HIS A 138 1.05 19.36 5.02
N ALA A 139 0.02 19.65 4.22
CA ALA A 139 -0.69 20.92 4.23
C ALA A 139 -1.70 21.06 5.40
N ASN A 140 -2.00 19.95 6.09
CA ASN A 140 -2.99 19.88 7.18
C ASN A 140 -4.38 20.43 6.80
N LEU A 141 -4.76 20.35 5.52
CA LEU A 141 -6.05 20.80 4.99
C LEU A 141 -7.19 19.90 5.46
N GLN A 142 -8.32 20.47 5.85
CA GLN A 142 -9.53 19.71 6.19
C GLN A 142 -10.60 19.93 5.14
N GLY A 143 -11.24 18.88 4.66
CA GLY A 143 -12.29 18.98 3.65
C GLY A 143 -12.66 17.63 3.06
N THR A 144 -13.26 17.63 1.88
CA THR A 144 -13.55 16.42 1.10
C THR A 144 -13.01 16.55 -0.32
N LEU A 145 -12.90 15.42 -1.03
CA LEU A 145 -12.69 15.42 -2.47
C LEU A 145 -14.03 15.68 -3.17
N VAL A 146 -14.00 16.41 -4.29
CA VAL A 146 -15.20 16.77 -5.06
C VAL A 146 -15.19 16.10 -6.43
N LYS A 147 -16.37 15.88 -7.02
CA LYS A 147 -16.51 15.22 -8.32
C LYS A 147 -15.86 16.02 -9.46
N GLU A 148 -15.78 17.35 -9.31
CA GLU A 148 -15.21 18.29 -10.28
C GLU A 148 -13.70 18.11 -10.44
N LEU A 149 -13.01 17.41 -9.53
CA LEU A 149 -11.61 17.00 -9.73
C LEU A 149 -11.45 16.15 -11.00
N ALA A 150 -12.51 15.51 -11.49
CA ALA A 150 -12.50 14.80 -12.77
C ALA A 150 -12.27 15.71 -13.99
N PHE A 151 -12.43 17.03 -13.86
CA PHE A 151 -12.14 17.98 -14.94
C PHE A 151 -10.64 18.23 -15.13
N LEU A 152 -9.79 17.73 -14.23
CA LEU A 152 -8.33 17.75 -14.36
C LEU A 152 -7.88 16.59 -15.27
N THR A 153 -8.30 16.60 -16.52
CA THR A 153 -8.16 15.46 -17.45
C THR A 153 -6.72 15.07 -17.80
N ASP A 154 -5.76 15.95 -17.52
CA ASP A 154 -4.34 15.78 -17.85
C ASP A 154 -3.45 15.52 -16.62
N ILE A 155 -4.03 15.46 -15.41
CA ILE A 155 -3.24 15.27 -14.18
C ILE A 155 -2.67 13.84 -14.11
N SER A 156 -1.37 13.72 -13.86
CA SER A 156 -0.70 12.44 -13.67
C SER A 156 -0.48 12.09 -12.20
N ILE A 157 -0.39 13.09 -11.32
CA ILE A 157 -0.02 12.92 -9.92
C ILE A 157 -1.00 13.68 -9.02
N LEU A 158 -1.58 12.99 -8.05
CA LEU A 158 -2.35 13.58 -6.95
C LEU A 158 -1.80 13.08 -5.62
N HIS A 159 -1.04 13.94 -4.93
CA HIS A 159 -0.44 13.64 -3.62
C HIS A 159 -1.04 14.51 -2.52
N LEU A 160 -1.69 13.88 -1.55
CA LEU A 160 -2.43 14.51 -0.45
C LEU A 160 -2.00 13.96 0.92
N ASN A 161 -0.80 13.41 1.05
CA ASN A 161 -0.28 12.84 2.30
C ASN A 161 -0.40 13.84 3.46
N SER A 162 -0.74 13.35 4.66
CA SER A 162 -0.76 14.16 5.90
C SER A 162 -1.67 15.38 5.83
N ASN A 163 -2.94 15.12 5.49
CA ASN A 163 -4.03 16.08 5.54
C ASN A 163 -5.17 15.55 6.42
N ARG A 164 -6.29 16.25 6.44
CA ARG A 164 -7.52 15.90 7.18
C ARG A 164 -8.70 15.73 6.21
N PHE A 165 -8.44 15.28 4.97
CA PHE A 165 -9.51 14.98 4.02
C PHE A 165 -10.33 13.77 4.51
N SER A 166 -11.65 13.87 4.42
CA SER A 166 -12.58 12.82 4.86
C SER A 166 -13.61 12.45 3.78
N GLY A 167 -14.49 11.51 4.11
CA GLY A 167 -15.49 10.98 3.18
C GLY A 167 -14.94 9.84 2.33
N THR A 168 -15.48 9.70 1.12
CA THR A 168 -15.08 8.69 0.13
C THR A 168 -14.39 9.33 -1.07
N ILE A 169 -13.75 8.50 -1.90
CA ILE A 169 -13.16 8.93 -3.17
C ILE A 169 -14.29 9.07 -4.21
N PRO A 170 -14.46 10.22 -4.90
CA PRO A 170 -15.52 10.40 -5.89
C PRO A 170 -15.40 9.43 -7.06
N ASP A 171 -16.51 8.79 -7.44
CA ASP A 171 -16.56 7.82 -8.54
C ASP A 171 -16.15 8.40 -9.90
N THR A 172 -16.26 9.73 -10.08
CA THR A 172 -15.84 10.42 -11.30
C THR A 172 -14.33 10.43 -11.50
N LEU A 173 -13.52 10.13 -10.48
CA LEU A 173 -12.06 10.06 -10.65
C LEU A 173 -11.61 8.92 -11.58
N LYS A 174 -12.45 7.91 -11.84
CA LYS A 174 -12.14 6.89 -12.86
C LYS A 174 -12.00 7.49 -14.27
N ASP A 175 -12.64 8.62 -14.53
CA ASP A 175 -12.65 9.28 -15.83
C ASP A 175 -11.34 10.07 -16.07
N VAL A 176 -10.52 10.26 -15.02
CA VAL A 176 -9.19 10.88 -15.09
C VAL A 176 -8.17 9.85 -15.56
N SER A 177 -8.26 9.50 -16.84
CA SER A 177 -7.44 8.45 -17.44
C SER A 177 -5.93 8.72 -17.40
N SER A 178 -5.50 9.98 -17.25
CA SER A 178 -4.09 10.37 -17.17
C SER A 178 -3.42 10.04 -15.82
N LEU A 179 -4.21 9.78 -14.76
CA LEU A 179 -3.70 9.65 -13.39
C LEU A 179 -2.87 8.37 -13.24
N GLN A 180 -1.63 8.53 -12.78
CA GLN A 180 -0.64 7.46 -12.60
C GLN A 180 -0.33 7.23 -11.12
N GLU A 181 -0.26 8.29 -10.33
CA GLU A 181 0.04 8.23 -8.90
C GLU A 181 -1.08 8.86 -8.08
N LEU A 182 -1.64 8.07 -7.16
CA LEU A 182 -2.63 8.51 -6.21
C LEU A 182 -2.13 8.22 -4.78
N ASP A 183 -1.74 9.28 -4.07
CA ASP A 183 -1.36 9.22 -2.66
C ASP A 183 -2.40 9.97 -1.83
N LEU A 184 -3.20 9.23 -1.07
CA LEU A 184 -4.21 9.72 -0.13
C LEU A 184 -3.85 9.35 1.31
N SER A 185 -2.59 9.02 1.57
CA SER A 185 -2.16 8.50 2.85
C SER A 185 -2.26 9.50 4.00
N ASN A 186 -2.39 9.01 5.23
CA ASN A 186 -2.47 9.83 6.44
C ASN A 186 -3.56 10.93 6.33
N ASN A 187 -4.79 10.48 6.15
CA ASN A 187 -5.99 11.30 6.05
C ASN A 187 -7.10 10.71 6.95
N ARG A 188 -8.34 11.16 6.75
CA ARG A 188 -9.54 10.71 7.48
C ARG A 188 -10.57 10.06 6.55
N PHE A 189 -10.12 9.50 5.41
CA PHE A 189 -11.03 8.77 4.52
C PHE A 189 -11.58 7.52 5.22
N SER A 190 -12.82 7.16 4.91
CA SER A 190 -13.52 6.06 5.57
C SER A 190 -14.52 5.38 4.65
N GLY A 191 -15.05 4.23 5.06
CA GLY A 191 -15.97 3.42 4.26
C GLY A 191 -15.25 2.22 3.61
N PRO A 192 -15.90 1.51 2.67
CA PRO A 192 -15.29 0.34 2.03
C PRO A 192 -14.07 0.72 1.16
N PHE A 193 -13.33 -0.29 0.71
CA PHE A 193 -12.30 -0.11 -0.32
C PHE A 193 -12.86 0.71 -1.51
N PRO A 194 -12.15 1.76 -1.96
CA PRO A 194 -12.65 2.64 -3.02
C PRO A 194 -12.54 1.97 -4.39
N ALA A 195 -13.56 1.21 -4.78
CA ALA A 195 -13.58 0.43 -6.03
C ALA A 195 -13.31 1.27 -7.30
N VAL A 196 -13.56 2.58 -7.26
CA VAL A 196 -13.21 3.54 -8.33
C VAL A 196 -11.76 3.41 -8.81
N VAL A 197 -10.80 3.13 -7.91
CA VAL A 197 -9.37 3.03 -8.26
C VAL A 197 -9.09 1.84 -9.17
N LEU A 198 -9.94 0.81 -9.15
CA LEU A 198 -9.81 -0.36 -10.02
C LEU A 198 -10.03 0.03 -11.49
N TYR A 199 -10.90 1.03 -11.73
CA TYR A 199 -11.29 1.49 -13.05
C TYR A 199 -10.41 2.63 -13.61
N MET A 200 -9.37 3.06 -12.89
CA MET A 200 -8.41 4.08 -13.36
C MET A 200 -7.34 3.43 -14.26
N PRO A 201 -7.37 3.56 -15.59
CA PRO A 201 -6.64 2.68 -16.50
C PRO A 201 -5.12 2.75 -16.38
N ASN A 202 -4.56 3.93 -16.09
CA ASN A 202 -3.11 4.17 -16.07
C ASN A 202 -2.53 4.27 -14.65
N LEU A 203 -3.32 3.99 -13.60
CA LEU A 203 -2.86 4.05 -12.22
C LEU A 203 -1.81 2.96 -11.98
N VAL A 204 -0.63 3.35 -11.50
CA VAL A 204 0.51 2.47 -11.20
C VAL A 204 0.93 2.53 -9.73
N TYR A 205 0.64 3.62 -9.02
CA TYR A 205 0.97 3.80 -7.61
C TYR A 205 -0.31 4.15 -6.84
N LEU A 206 -0.63 3.34 -5.83
CA LEU A 206 -1.79 3.54 -4.96
C LEU A 206 -1.35 3.51 -3.49
N ASP A 207 -1.48 4.65 -2.82
CA ASP A 207 -1.23 4.76 -1.39
C ASP A 207 -2.47 5.27 -0.64
N LEU A 208 -3.08 4.38 0.16
CA LEU A 208 -4.24 4.65 1.01
C LEU A 208 -3.93 4.44 2.49
N ARG A 209 -2.65 4.31 2.87
CA ARG A 209 -2.26 3.96 4.25
C ARG A 209 -2.65 5.04 5.27
N PHE A 210 -2.80 4.67 6.53
CA PHE A 210 -3.23 5.58 7.62
C PHE A 210 -4.55 6.31 7.28
N ASN A 211 -5.60 5.53 7.02
CA ASN A 211 -6.98 6.00 6.89
C ASN A 211 -7.90 5.08 7.72
N SER A 212 -9.21 5.23 7.54
CA SER A 212 -10.24 4.42 8.20
C SER A 212 -11.04 3.58 7.21
N PHE A 213 -10.43 3.13 6.10
CA PHE A 213 -11.09 2.23 5.16
C PHE A 213 -11.34 0.86 5.82
N SER A 214 -12.48 0.24 5.54
CA SER A 214 -12.92 -1.01 6.19
C SER A 214 -13.50 -2.02 5.20
N GLY A 215 -13.89 -3.19 5.71
CA GLY A 215 -14.45 -4.27 4.90
C GLY A 215 -13.38 -5.04 4.11
N LEU A 216 -13.82 -5.73 3.05
CA LEU A 216 -12.98 -6.61 2.25
C LEU A 216 -12.17 -5.84 1.20
N ILE A 217 -10.98 -6.36 0.87
CA ILE A 217 -10.27 -5.95 -0.36
C ILE A 217 -10.79 -6.78 -1.54
N PRO A 218 -11.22 -6.15 -2.64
CA PRO A 218 -11.65 -6.87 -3.83
C PRO A 218 -10.47 -7.57 -4.52
N ALA A 219 -10.69 -8.81 -4.97
CA ALA A 219 -9.68 -9.60 -5.70
C ALA A 219 -9.14 -8.86 -6.93
N ASP A 220 -9.97 -8.08 -7.63
CA ASP A 220 -9.57 -7.32 -8.81
C ASP A 220 -8.42 -6.33 -8.58
N LEU A 221 -8.19 -5.91 -7.33
CA LEU A 221 -7.01 -5.11 -6.98
C LEU A 221 -5.72 -5.80 -7.40
N PHE A 222 -5.61 -7.11 -7.14
CA PHE A 222 -4.41 -7.89 -7.42
C PHE A 222 -4.33 -8.37 -8.88
N ASN A 223 -5.36 -8.12 -9.69
CA ASN A 223 -5.30 -8.28 -11.15
C ASN A 223 -4.86 -6.98 -11.86
N LYS A 224 -4.94 -5.85 -11.16
CA LYS A 224 -4.59 -4.54 -11.71
C LYS A 224 -3.07 -4.41 -11.86
N ARG A 225 -2.64 -3.73 -12.92
CA ARG A 225 -1.21 -3.42 -13.20
C ARG A 225 -0.67 -2.28 -12.33
N LEU A 226 -0.72 -2.46 -11.02
CA LEU A 226 -0.07 -1.59 -10.04
C LEU A 226 1.37 -2.06 -9.82
N ASP A 227 2.29 -1.12 -9.57
CA ASP A 227 3.66 -1.38 -9.13
C ASP A 227 3.78 -1.34 -7.60
N ALA A 228 3.03 -0.44 -6.94
CA ALA A 228 3.05 -0.31 -5.50
C ALA A 228 1.64 -0.15 -4.91
N ILE A 229 1.37 -0.93 -3.86
CA ILE A 229 0.09 -0.99 -3.17
C ILE A 229 0.32 -0.81 -1.66
N PHE A 230 -0.10 0.33 -1.10
CA PHE A 230 -0.02 0.61 0.33
C PHE A 230 -1.41 0.76 0.94
N LEU A 231 -1.82 -0.22 1.74
CA LEU A 231 -3.13 -0.25 2.43
C LEU A 231 -2.99 -0.39 3.95
N ASN A 232 -1.77 -0.27 4.47
CA ASN A 232 -1.49 -0.47 5.88
C ASN A 232 -2.14 0.57 6.79
N ASN A 233 -2.35 0.21 8.06
CA ASN A 233 -2.97 1.09 9.05
C ASN A 233 -4.36 1.58 8.61
N ASN A 234 -5.22 0.61 8.29
CA ASN A 234 -6.63 0.79 8.01
C ASN A 234 -7.45 -0.19 8.87
N LEU A 235 -8.73 -0.36 8.56
CA LEU A 235 -9.65 -1.28 9.23
C LEU A 235 -10.12 -2.40 8.29
N PHE A 236 -9.33 -2.74 7.25
CA PHE A 236 -9.67 -3.83 6.34
C PHE A 236 -9.71 -5.17 7.09
N GLU A 237 -10.65 -6.02 6.71
CA GLU A 237 -10.93 -7.30 7.38
C GLU A 237 -11.23 -8.42 6.38
N GLY A 238 -11.51 -9.61 6.89
CA GLY A 238 -11.74 -10.81 6.10
C GLY A 238 -10.44 -11.46 5.62
N GLU A 239 -10.57 -12.44 4.73
CA GLU A 239 -9.42 -13.19 4.21
C GLU A 239 -8.68 -12.42 3.11
N LEU A 240 -7.39 -12.71 2.97
CA LEU A 240 -6.59 -12.25 1.83
C LEU A 240 -7.13 -12.88 0.53
N PRO A 241 -7.34 -12.11 -0.56
CA PRO A 241 -7.80 -12.68 -1.83
C PRO A 241 -6.86 -13.75 -2.38
N GLN A 242 -7.44 -14.83 -2.92
CA GLN A 242 -6.68 -15.98 -3.43
C GLN A 242 -5.75 -15.62 -4.61
N ASN A 243 -5.99 -14.51 -5.29
CA ASN A 243 -5.12 -14.02 -6.38
C ASN A 243 -4.06 -13.01 -5.91
N LEU A 244 -3.83 -12.85 -4.60
CA LEU A 244 -2.78 -11.97 -4.05
C LEU A 244 -1.42 -12.19 -4.73
N GLY A 245 -1.03 -13.45 -4.95
CA GLY A 245 0.21 -13.83 -5.62
C GLY A 245 0.28 -13.45 -7.10
N ASN A 246 -0.85 -13.19 -7.76
CA ASN A 246 -0.92 -12.81 -9.18
C ASN A 246 -0.58 -11.34 -9.42
N SER A 247 -0.47 -10.54 -8.35
CA SER A 247 -0.20 -9.13 -8.48
C SER A 247 1.14 -8.87 -9.16
N PRO A 248 1.19 -7.97 -10.16
CA PRO A 248 2.43 -7.55 -10.79
C PRO A 248 3.23 -6.54 -9.93
N ALA A 249 2.70 -6.15 -8.77
CA ALA A 249 3.30 -5.16 -7.89
C ALA A 249 4.66 -5.62 -7.37
N SER A 250 5.61 -4.68 -7.28
CA SER A 250 6.88 -4.88 -6.62
C SER A 250 6.79 -4.72 -5.10
N VAL A 251 5.84 -3.92 -4.61
CA VAL A 251 5.63 -3.67 -3.18
C VAL A 251 4.15 -3.79 -2.81
N ILE A 252 3.85 -4.61 -1.80
CA ILE A 252 2.50 -4.76 -1.22
C ILE A 252 2.59 -4.63 0.29
N ASN A 253 1.97 -3.59 0.86
CA ASN A 253 1.92 -3.37 2.30
C ASN A 253 0.47 -3.42 2.82
N LEU A 254 0.15 -4.49 3.54
CA LEU A 254 -1.16 -4.75 4.16
C LEU A 254 -1.07 -4.76 5.70
N ALA A 255 0.04 -4.27 6.26
CA ALA A 255 0.30 -4.27 7.70
C ALA A 255 -0.77 -3.53 8.53
N ASN A 256 -0.91 -3.87 9.81
CA ASN A 256 -1.76 -3.14 10.76
C ASN A 256 -3.22 -3.03 10.27
N ASN A 257 -3.83 -4.16 9.93
CA ASN A 257 -5.23 -4.30 9.56
C ASN A 257 -5.86 -5.42 10.40
N LYS A 258 -7.01 -5.95 9.97
CA LYS A 258 -7.74 -7.04 10.62
C LYS A 258 -7.87 -8.26 9.70
N PHE A 259 -6.92 -8.47 8.77
CA PHE A 259 -6.97 -9.63 7.88
C PHE A 259 -6.89 -10.93 8.67
N SER A 260 -7.79 -11.86 8.38
CA SER A 260 -7.90 -13.15 9.05
C SER A 260 -7.73 -14.30 8.05
N GLY A 261 -7.89 -15.54 8.52
CA GLY A 261 -7.71 -16.73 7.68
C GLY A 261 -6.25 -16.95 7.30
N ASN A 262 -6.02 -17.70 6.23
CA ASN A 262 -4.68 -18.15 5.85
C ASN A 262 -4.04 -17.21 4.82
N ILE A 263 -2.71 -17.23 4.74
CA ILE A 263 -2.03 -16.78 3.52
C ILE A 263 -2.44 -17.74 2.38
N PRO A 264 -2.94 -17.25 1.23
CA PRO A 264 -3.45 -18.09 0.16
C PRO A 264 -2.43 -19.15 -0.30
N VAL A 265 -2.88 -20.38 -0.54
CA VAL A 265 -2.01 -21.48 -1.00
C VAL A 265 -1.41 -21.22 -2.40
N SER A 266 -2.09 -20.39 -3.19
CA SER A 266 -1.67 -19.89 -4.50
C SER A 266 -0.57 -18.82 -4.43
N PHE A 267 -0.23 -18.32 -3.23
CA PHE A 267 0.77 -17.29 -3.06
C PHE A 267 2.14 -17.80 -3.53
N GLY A 268 2.66 -17.19 -4.61
CA GLY A 268 3.93 -17.58 -5.25
C GLY A 268 3.78 -18.39 -6.53
N LEU A 269 2.58 -18.88 -6.88
CA LEU A 269 2.38 -19.66 -8.11
C LEU A 269 2.41 -18.82 -9.40
N ALA A 270 2.35 -17.49 -9.29
CA ALA A 270 2.41 -16.60 -10.43
C ALA A 270 3.78 -15.91 -10.52
N SER A 271 4.24 -15.65 -11.75
CA SER A 271 5.47 -14.89 -12.02
C SER A 271 5.32 -13.44 -11.56
N SER A 272 5.68 -13.18 -10.31
CA SER A 272 5.59 -11.86 -9.71
C SER A 272 6.97 -11.22 -9.58
N LYS A 273 6.99 -9.88 -9.65
CA LYS A 273 8.16 -9.04 -9.37
C LYS A 273 8.17 -8.56 -7.92
N LEU A 274 7.44 -9.25 -7.05
CA LEU A 274 7.27 -8.87 -5.66
C LEU A 274 8.61 -8.89 -4.93
N LYS A 275 9.06 -7.71 -4.54
CA LYS A 275 10.28 -7.48 -3.76
C LYS A 275 9.96 -7.34 -2.29
N GLU A 276 8.85 -6.71 -1.96
CA GLU A 276 8.49 -6.44 -0.57
C GLU A 276 7.03 -6.79 -0.32
N ILE A 277 6.80 -7.65 0.68
CA ILE A 277 5.46 -7.89 1.20
C ILE A 277 5.42 -7.83 2.71
N LEU A 278 4.51 -6.99 3.20
CA LEU A 278 4.32 -6.71 4.62
C LEU A 278 2.89 -7.06 5.03
N LEU A 279 2.76 -8.08 5.85
CA LEU A 279 1.50 -8.57 6.40
C LEU A 279 1.46 -8.46 7.94
N LEU A 280 2.44 -7.77 8.53
CA LEU A 280 2.61 -7.71 9.98
C LEU A 280 1.42 -7.09 10.72
N ASN A 281 1.21 -7.53 11.96
CA ASN A 281 0.14 -7.05 12.82
C ASN A 281 -1.26 -7.18 12.17
N ASN A 282 -1.61 -8.43 11.87
CA ASN A 282 -2.92 -8.85 11.40
C ASN A 282 -3.41 -10.05 12.25
N GLN A 283 -4.48 -10.72 11.84
CA GLN A 283 -5.05 -11.89 12.49
C GLN A 283 -4.85 -13.15 11.64
N LEU A 284 -3.80 -13.21 10.83
CA LEU A 284 -3.54 -14.33 9.92
C LEU A 284 -3.22 -15.60 10.72
N THR A 285 -3.72 -16.72 10.23
CA THR A 285 -3.60 -18.06 10.82
C THR A 285 -3.05 -19.05 9.79
N GLY A 286 -2.97 -20.32 10.16
CA GLY A 286 -2.51 -21.38 9.26
C GLY A 286 -1.01 -21.34 9.03
N CYS A 287 -0.56 -22.01 7.96
CA CYS A 287 0.86 -22.16 7.65
C CYS A 287 1.34 -21.10 6.65
N ILE A 288 2.64 -20.84 6.63
CA ILE A 288 3.28 -20.12 5.52
C ILE A 288 3.33 -21.09 4.33
N PRO A 289 2.76 -20.74 3.16
CA PRO A 289 2.66 -21.65 2.03
C PRO A 289 4.02 -21.88 1.35
N GLU A 290 4.22 -23.08 0.80
CA GLU A 290 5.43 -23.47 0.05
C GLU A 290 5.74 -22.56 -1.14
N GLY A 291 4.70 -21.96 -1.74
CA GLY A 291 4.87 -21.05 -2.86
C GLY A 291 5.67 -19.78 -2.53
N VAL A 292 5.82 -19.39 -1.25
CA VAL A 292 6.64 -18.23 -0.86
C VAL A 292 8.05 -18.31 -1.44
N GLY A 293 8.67 -19.49 -1.46
CA GLY A 293 10.02 -19.66 -2.01
C GLY A 293 10.16 -19.43 -3.52
N LEU A 294 9.05 -19.25 -4.25
CA LEU A 294 9.05 -18.95 -5.68
C LEU A 294 9.35 -17.47 -5.98
N PHE A 295 9.25 -16.57 -4.99
CA PHE A 295 9.61 -15.16 -5.14
C PHE A 295 11.12 -14.95 -4.94
N SER A 296 11.94 -15.42 -5.87
CA SER A 296 13.41 -15.36 -5.73
C SER A 296 13.98 -13.94 -5.63
N GLU A 297 13.27 -12.94 -6.15
CA GLU A 297 13.64 -11.51 -6.07
C GLU A 297 13.11 -10.80 -4.80
N MET A 298 12.45 -11.53 -3.89
CA MET A 298 11.91 -10.96 -2.66
C MET A 298 13.04 -10.54 -1.70
N GLN A 299 12.99 -9.28 -1.27
CA GLN A 299 13.95 -8.63 -0.38
C GLN A 299 13.40 -8.45 1.04
N VAL A 300 12.09 -8.23 1.19
CA VAL A 300 11.44 -8.05 2.50
C VAL A 300 10.22 -8.95 2.62
N PHE A 301 10.22 -9.81 3.63
CA PHE A 301 9.06 -10.59 4.03
C PHE A 301 8.80 -10.40 5.52
N ASP A 302 7.74 -9.66 5.85
CA ASP A 302 7.33 -9.43 7.25
C ASP A 302 5.91 -9.96 7.48
N VAL A 303 5.80 -11.04 8.24
CA VAL A 303 4.54 -11.63 8.69
C VAL A 303 4.42 -11.61 10.22
N SER A 304 5.22 -10.78 10.88
CA SER A 304 5.29 -10.74 12.33
C SER A 304 3.98 -10.30 12.97
N ARG A 305 3.78 -10.64 14.25
CA ARG A 305 2.56 -10.28 15.01
C ARG A 305 1.29 -10.79 14.31
N ASN A 306 1.26 -12.09 14.03
CA ASN A 306 0.09 -12.80 13.53
C ASN A 306 -0.15 -14.04 14.42
N SER A 307 -1.00 -14.96 13.98
CA SER A 307 -1.23 -16.27 14.59
C SER A 307 -0.83 -17.43 13.65
N LEU A 308 0.18 -17.20 12.80
CA LEU A 308 0.72 -18.23 11.91
C LEU A 308 1.33 -19.38 12.71
N MET A 309 1.17 -20.61 12.22
CA MET A 309 1.53 -21.84 12.93
C MET A 309 2.16 -22.87 11.98
N GLY A 310 2.61 -23.98 12.56
CA GLY A 310 3.29 -25.04 11.80
C GLY A 310 4.76 -24.71 11.54
N HIS A 311 5.37 -25.52 10.68
CA HIS A 311 6.79 -25.38 10.34
C HIS A 311 6.98 -24.36 9.22
N LEU A 312 8.16 -23.76 9.15
CA LEU A 312 8.56 -23.02 7.96
C LEU A 312 8.68 -23.98 6.76
N PRO A 313 8.20 -23.57 5.57
CA PRO A 313 8.39 -24.37 4.36
C PRO A 313 9.88 -24.42 3.99
N ASP A 314 10.35 -25.55 3.47
CA ASP A 314 11.76 -25.70 3.07
C ASP A 314 12.14 -24.75 1.93
N THR A 315 11.16 -24.37 1.10
CA THR A 315 11.32 -23.43 -0.02
C THR A 315 11.68 -22.02 0.42
N ILE A 316 11.53 -21.65 1.70
CA ILE A 316 11.99 -20.36 2.24
C ILE A 316 13.49 -20.13 1.93
N SER A 317 14.27 -21.21 1.81
CA SER A 317 15.69 -21.18 1.44
C SER A 317 15.97 -20.74 0.00
N CYS A 318 14.92 -20.64 -0.83
CA CYS A 318 15.01 -20.21 -2.23
C CYS A 318 14.83 -18.71 -2.43
N LEU A 319 14.56 -17.96 -1.35
CA LEU A 319 14.51 -16.50 -1.38
C LEU A 319 15.93 -15.91 -1.46
N SER A 320 16.61 -16.04 -2.61
CA SER A 320 18.03 -15.71 -2.75
C SER A 320 18.38 -14.25 -2.45
N ASP A 321 17.43 -13.34 -2.70
CA ASP A 321 17.63 -11.89 -2.56
C ASP A 321 17.06 -11.33 -1.24
N ILE A 322 16.60 -12.20 -0.33
CA ILE A 322 15.98 -11.78 0.93
C ILE A 322 16.98 -11.07 1.82
N GLU A 323 16.65 -9.84 2.22
CA GLU A 323 17.45 -9.01 3.12
C GLU A 323 16.82 -8.98 4.51
N VAL A 324 15.49 -8.92 4.59
CA VAL A 324 14.75 -8.88 5.86
C VAL A 324 13.67 -9.95 5.90
N LEU A 325 13.82 -10.90 6.82
CA LEU A 325 12.86 -11.95 7.13
C LEU A 325 12.36 -11.80 8.57
N ASN A 326 11.16 -11.27 8.75
CA ASN A 326 10.58 -11.07 10.07
C ASN A 326 9.36 -11.99 10.29
N LEU A 327 9.55 -12.95 11.17
CA LEU A 327 8.61 -14.01 11.52
C LEU A 327 8.15 -13.91 12.99
N ALA A 328 8.59 -12.87 13.70
CA ALA A 328 8.42 -12.76 15.15
C ALA A 328 6.96 -12.69 15.60
N HIS A 329 6.69 -13.04 16.86
CA HIS A 329 5.34 -12.98 17.43
C HIS A 329 4.30 -13.77 16.61
N ASN A 330 4.56 -15.06 16.46
CA ASN A 330 3.65 -16.02 15.83
C ASN A 330 3.58 -17.30 16.70
N LYS A 331 3.01 -18.36 16.14
CA LYS A 331 2.93 -19.71 16.73
C LYS A 331 3.70 -20.73 15.89
N LEU A 332 4.73 -20.28 15.15
CA LEU A 332 5.55 -21.14 14.29
C LEU A 332 6.37 -22.11 15.15
N SER A 333 6.54 -23.33 14.67
CA SER A 333 7.16 -24.43 15.41
C SER A 333 8.13 -25.25 14.55
N GLY A 334 8.75 -26.25 15.16
CA GLY A 334 9.77 -27.08 14.51
C GLY A 334 11.16 -26.48 14.55
N ALA A 335 12.10 -27.08 13.81
CA ALA A 335 13.43 -26.53 13.64
C ALA A 335 13.44 -25.48 12.52
N LEU A 336 14.22 -24.41 12.69
CA LEU A 336 14.54 -23.49 11.61
C LEU A 336 15.43 -24.22 10.59
N PRO A 337 15.05 -24.29 9.29
CA PRO A 337 15.82 -25.04 8.30
C PRO A 337 17.26 -24.51 8.16
N ASP A 338 18.24 -25.41 8.13
CA ASP A 338 19.67 -25.08 8.00
C ASP A 338 19.96 -24.16 6.80
N LEU A 339 19.21 -24.36 5.71
CA LEU A 339 19.37 -23.59 4.47
C LEU A 339 18.93 -22.13 4.60
N VAL A 340 18.01 -21.78 5.52
CA VAL A 340 17.70 -20.37 5.85
C VAL A 340 18.98 -19.64 6.24
N CYS A 341 19.88 -20.35 6.93
CA CYS A 341 21.11 -19.77 7.43
C CYS A 341 22.21 -19.64 6.37
N SER A 342 21.99 -20.23 5.19
CA SER A 342 22.86 -20.08 4.02
C SER A 342 22.43 -18.93 3.09
N LEU A 343 21.34 -18.23 3.40
CA LEU A 343 20.85 -17.09 2.64
C LEU A 343 21.86 -15.94 2.70
N ARG A 344 22.52 -15.67 1.59
CA ARG A 344 23.68 -14.76 1.52
C ARG A 344 23.31 -13.29 1.64
N SER A 345 22.10 -12.94 1.22
CA SER A 345 21.60 -11.56 1.21
C SER A 345 20.97 -11.17 2.56
N LEU A 346 20.72 -12.14 3.45
CA LEU A 346 19.95 -11.94 4.68
C LEU A 346 20.71 -11.07 5.67
N MET A 347 20.17 -9.88 5.92
CA MET A 347 20.72 -8.89 6.85
C MET A 347 20.01 -8.93 8.21
N ASN A 348 18.71 -9.22 8.22
CA ASN A 348 17.90 -9.26 9.44
C ASN A 348 16.90 -10.42 9.43
N LEU A 349 16.91 -11.21 10.50
CA LEU A 349 16.12 -12.43 10.70
C LEU A 349 15.52 -12.37 12.11
N THR A 350 14.26 -11.98 12.22
CA THR A 350 13.61 -11.91 13.53
C THR A 350 12.66 -13.08 13.70
N VAL A 351 12.97 -13.98 14.65
CA VAL A 351 12.17 -15.19 14.93
C VAL A 351 11.70 -15.28 16.38
N ALA A 352 11.98 -14.25 17.18
CA ALA A 352 11.58 -14.18 18.58
C ALA A 352 10.07 -14.37 18.78
N TYR A 353 9.65 -14.80 19.97
CA TYR A 353 8.25 -15.04 20.32
C TYR A 353 7.55 -16.05 19.39
N ASN A 354 8.15 -17.23 19.22
CA ASN A 354 7.58 -18.38 18.49
C ASN A 354 7.73 -19.66 19.35
N PHE A 355 7.62 -20.84 18.73
CA PHE A 355 7.77 -22.16 19.35
C PHE A 355 8.83 -22.99 18.61
N PHE A 356 9.84 -22.34 18.02
CA PHE A 356 10.94 -23.06 17.38
C PHE A 356 11.69 -23.93 18.40
N SER A 357 12.02 -25.16 18.00
CA SER A 357 12.68 -26.15 18.85
C SER A 357 14.19 -26.25 18.62
N GLY A 358 14.71 -25.62 17.57
CA GLY A 358 16.13 -25.63 17.26
C GLY A 358 16.48 -24.89 15.98
N PHE A 359 17.78 -24.70 15.77
CA PHE A 359 18.40 -24.20 14.53
C PHE A 359 19.74 -24.93 14.33
N SER A 360 20.31 -24.87 13.13
CA SER A 360 21.61 -25.47 12.82
C SER A 360 22.76 -24.78 13.59
N GLN A 361 23.83 -25.51 13.90
CA GLN A 361 25.02 -24.90 14.51
C GLN A 361 25.66 -23.83 13.61
N GLU A 362 25.50 -23.93 12.29
CA GLU A 362 25.94 -22.92 11.33
C GLU A 362 25.16 -21.61 11.50
N CYS A 363 23.84 -21.68 11.74
CA CYS A 363 23.03 -20.50 12.08
C CYS A 363 23.58 -19.76 13.30
N SER A 364 24.05 -20.49 14.33
CA SER A 364 24.57 -19.87 15.55
C SER A 364 25.83 -19.05 15.35
N LYS A 365 26.68 -19.45 14.40
CA LYS A 365 27.93 -18.75 14.09
C LYS A 365 27.70 -17.57 13.16
N GLN A 366 26.81 -17.74 12.18
CA GLN A 366 26.54 -16.72 11.16
C GLN A 366 25.68 -15.57 11.70
N PHE A 367 24.79 -15.86 12.64
CA PHE A 367 23.80 -14.91 13.17
C PHE A 367 24.07 -14.52 14.63
N ALA A 368 25.33 -14.25 14.95
CA ALA A 368 25.67 -13.62 16.23
C ALA A 368 25.00 -12.23 16.30
N GLY A 369 23.91 -12.10 17.08
CA GLY A 369 23.17 -10.85 17.27
C GLY A 369 21.68 -10.88 16.93
N PHE A 370 21.15 -11.99 16.43
CA PHE A 370 19.73 -12.12 16.10
C PHE A 370 18.91 -12.56 17.32
N ASP A 371 17.69 -12.03 17.44
CA ASP A 371 16.82 -12.28 18.59
C ASP A 371 16.05 -13.60 18.43
N PHE A 372 16.46 -14.60 19.22
CA PHE A 372 15.83 -15.91 19.34
C PHE A 372 15.07 -16.09 20.66
N SER A 373 14.85 -15.01 21.41
CA SER A 373 14.16 -15.07 22.70
C SER A 373 12.73 -15.57 22.56
N LEU A 374 12.21 -16.14 23.65
CA LEU A 374 10.84 -16.61 23.78
C LEU A 374 10.43 -17.59 22.67
N ASN A 375 11.35 -18.52 22.40
CA ASN A 375 11.13 -19.76 21.66
C ASN A 375 11.20 -20.97 22.61
N CYS A 376 11.31 -22.19 22.06
CA CYS A 376 11.36 -23.45 22.79
C CYS A 376 12.64 -24.22 22.50
N ILE A 377 13.79 -23.53 22.49
CA ILE A 377 15.07 -24.07 22.06
C ILE A 377 15.83 -24.64 23.26
N PRO A 378 16.06 -25.96 23.34
CA PRO A 378 16.76 -26.57 24.48
C PRO A 378 18.17 -26.02 24.67
N GLY A 379 18.54 -25.73 25.92
CA GLY A 379 19.91 -25.30 26.27
C GLY A 379 20.26 -23.85 25.90
N ARG A 380 19.29 -23.02 25.50
CA ARG A 380 19.47 -21.57 25.33
C ARG A 380 18.79 -20.77 26.43
N ASP A 381 19.33 -19.59 26.68
CA ASP A 381 18.76 -18.61 27.61
C ASP A 381 17.56 -17.87 26.99
N MET A 382 16.78 -17.20 27.85
CA MET A 382 15.64 -16.36 27.48
C MET A 382 14.58 -17.08 26.64
N GLN A 383 14.38 -18.38 26.88
CA GLN A 383 13.36 -19.20 26.23
C GLN A 383 12.06 -19.18 27.04
N ARG A 384 10.96 -19.63 26.43
CA ARG A 384 9.66 -19.73 27.11
C ARG A 384 9.76 -20.69 28.31
N PRO A 385 9.06 -20.39 29.42
CA PRO A 385 9.04 -21.28 30.58
C PRO A 385 8.20 -22.53 30.29
N GLN A 386 8.48 -23.62 31.01
CA GLN A 386 7.55 -24.76 31.05
C GLN A 386 6.28 -24.36 31.82
N PRO A 387 5.09 -24.85 31.43
CA PRO A 387 4.82 -25.89 30.43
C PRO A 387 4.56 -25.37 29.00
N GLU A 388 4.80 -24.08 28.68
CA GLU A 388 4.44 -23.52 27.37
C GLU A 388 5.10 -24.27 26.20
N CYS A 389 6.32 -24.75 26.39
CA CYS A 389 7.05 -25.54 25.38
C CYS A 389 6.69 -27.02 25.34
N SER A 390 5.82 -27.50 26.24
CA SER A 390 5.36 -28.89 26.25
C SER A 390 4.26 -29.15 25.20
N VAL A 391 3.60 -28.10 24.71
CA VAL A 391 2.52 -28.20 23.70
C VAL A 391 2.95 -27.48 22.44
N ILE A 392 3.12 -28.21 21.35
CA ILE A 392 3.44 -27.62 20.04
C ILE A 392 2.15 -27.06 19.43
N PRO A 393 2.03 -25.73 19.22
CA PRO A 393 0.87 -25.16 18.56
C PRO A 393 0.75 -25.70 17.14
N GLY A 394 -0.46 -26.13 16.76
CA GLY A 394 -0.72 -26.65 15.41
C GLY A 394 -0.16 -28.06 15.15
N GLY A 395 0.16 -28.86 16.17
CA GLY A 395 0.67 -30.24 15.99
C GLY A 395 -0.23 -31.19 15.19
N GLY A 396 -1.50 -30.85 14.99
CA GLY A 396 -2.43 -31.56 14.10
C GLY A 396 -2.64 -30.92 12.73
N LEU A 397 -2.05 -29.75 12.44
CA LEU A 397 -2.12 -29.15 11.10
C LEU A 397 -1.18 -29.89 10.15
N SER A 398 -1.77 -30.52 9.14
CA SER A 398 -1.03 -30.94 7.94
C SER A 398 -0.84 -29.72 7.04
N CYS A 399 0.23 -28.95 7.28
CA CYS A 399 0.65 -27.95 6.30
C CYS A 399 0.95 -28.69 4.99
N LEU A 400 0.37 -28.25 3.88
CA LEU A 400 0.69 -28.80 2.56
C LEU A 400 2.19 -28.62 2.31
N ARG A 401 2.94 -29.72 2.38
CA ARG A 401 4.33 -29.78 1.95
C ARG A 401 4.37 -30.35 0.56
N ILE A 402 5.20 -29.78 -0.32
CA ILE A 402 5.50 -30.44 -1.60
C ILE A 402 6.36 -31.66 -1.25
N PRO A 403 5.87 -32.90 -1.41
CA PRO A 403 6.64 -34.08 -1.04
C PRO A 403 7.89 -34.12 -1.91
N SER A 404 9.05 -33.96 -1.28
CA SER A 404 10.35 -34.08 -1.93
C SER A 404 11.22 -35.04 -1.12
N ALA A 405 11.87 -35.96 -1.83
CA ALA A 405 12.75 -36.97 -1.22
C ALA A 405 14.15 -36.43 -0.89
N GLN A 406 14.41 -35.16 -1.19
CA GLN A 406 15.65 -34.42 -0.98
C GLN A 406 15.27 -32.96 -0.68
N PRO A 407 16.07 -32.19 0.08
CA PRO A 407 15.82 -30.76 0.24
C PRO A 407 15.65 -30.16 -1.15
N LEU A 408 14.49 -29.54 -1.39
CA LEU A 408 14.13 -28.95 -2.69
C LEU A 408 15.27 -28.04 -3.13
N VAL A 409 16.08 -28.52 -4.08
CA VAL A 409 17.04 -27.67 -4.77
C VAL A 409 16.20 -26.68 -5.55
N CYS A 410 16.37 -25.39 -5.30
CA CYS A 410 15.50 -24.31 -5.79
C CYS A 410 15.17 -24.35 -7.30
N GLY A 411 16.00 -25.02 -8.12
CA GLY A 411 15.72 -25.28 -9.53
C GLY A 411 14.59 -26.27 -9.85
N ALA A 412 14.23 -27.19 -8.93
CA ALA A 412 13.19 -28.20 -9.16
C ALA A 412 11.76 -27.65 -9.05
N LEU A 413 11.58 -26.50 -8.40
CA LEU A 413 10.28 -25.84 -8.21
C LEU A 413 9.67 -25.33 -9.53
N VAL A 414 10.52 -24.95 -10.50
CA VAL A 414 10.07 -24.44 -11.80
C VAL A 414 9.54 -25.55 -12.71
N GLY A 415 10.02 -26.79 -12.55
CA GLY A 415 9.67 -27.91 -13.44
C GLY A 415 8.35 -28.63 -13.10
N ASN A 416 8.00 -28.75 -11.82
CA ASN A 416 6.89 -29.60 -11.39
C ASN A 416 5.51 -28.90 -11.35
N LEU A 417 5.46 -27.56 -11.31
CA LEU A 417 4.19 -26.82 -11.27
C LEU A 417 3.56 -26.64 -12.67
N VAL A 418 4.36 -26.69 -13.73
CA VAL A 418 3.87 -26.56 -15.13
C VAL A 418 3.12 -27.82 -15.60
N LEU A 419 3.38 -28.98 -14.98
CA LEU A 419 2.85 -30.27 -15.47
C LEU A 419 1.48 -30.67 -14.90
N ASN A 420 0.93 -29.96 -13.91
CA ASN A 420 -0.30 -30.38 -13.23
C ASN A 420 -1.56 -29.55 -13.53
N VAL A 421 -1.49 -28.58 -14.46
CA VAL A 421 -2.66 -27.75 -14.85
C VAL A 421 -3.23 -28.15 -16.21
N SER A 422 -2.63 -29.11 -16.92
CA SER A 422 -3.07 -29.54 -18.25
C SER A 422 -3.59 -30.98 -18.28
N SER A 423 -4.65 -31.30 -17.54
CA SER A 423 -5.54 -32.42 -17.89
C SER A 423 -6.80 -32.45 -17.03
N THR A 424 -7.86 -31.78 -17.47
CA THR A 424 -9.23 -32.32 -17.42
C THR A 424 -10.18 -31.44 -18.26
N SER A 425 -10.47 -31.91 -19.47
CA SER A 425 -11.69 -31.61 -20.23
C SER A 425 -12.14 -32.94 -20.85
N PRO A 426 -13.44 -33.22 -20.85
CA PRO A 426 -14.15 -33.17 -22.12
C PRO A 426 -15.05 -31.94 -22.25
#